data_AF-A0A2D4SR94-F1
#
_entry.id   AF-A0A2D4SR94-F1
#
_cell.length_a   1.000
_cell.length_b   1.000
_cell.length_c   1.000
_cell.angle_alpha   90.00
_cell.angle_beta   90.00
_cell.angle_gamma   90.00
#
_symmetry.space_group_name_H-M   'P 1'
#
loop_
_entity.id
_entity.type
_entity.pdbx_description
1 polymer ?
#
loop_
_entity_poly.entity_id
_entity_poly.type
_entity_poly.pdbx_seq_one_letter_code
_entity_poly.pdbx_strand_id
1 'polypeptide(L)' 'RGLRAATDFDFEFQIGLANMDMAPEVETIFLLAEPNNIFISSSLVKEIAFHGGNVQHYLPPPTWKALMNKVNTKE' A
#
# COMPACT_ATOMS: atom_id res chain seq x y z
N ARG A 1 -9.21 -3.33 -6.29
CA ARG A 1 -8.08 -3.76 -5.43
C ARG A 1 -6.82 -3.83 -6.27
N GLY A 2 -5.66 -3.48 -5.72
CA GLY A 2 -4.39 -3.44 -6.47
C GLY A 2 -3.56 -4.70 -6.22
N LEU A 3 -3.01 -5.31 -7.27
CA LEU A 3 -2.14 -6.49 -7.19
C LEU A 3 -0.72 -6.11 -7.63
N ARG A 4 0.28 -6.33 -6.78
CA ARG A 4 1.69 -6.03 -7.12
C ARG A 4 2.47 -7.29 -7.49
N ALA A 5 2.21 -8.38 -6.79
CA ALA A 5 2.86 -9.67 -7.02
C ALA A 5 1.85 -10.81 -6.85
N ALA A 6 2.23 -12.02 -7.26
CA ALA A 6 1.41 -13.22 -7.08
C ALA A 6 1.00 -13.43 -5.62
N THR A 7 1.82 -13.00 -4.65
CA THR A 7 1.53 -13.10 -3.22
C THR A 7 0.36 -12.23 -2.76
N ASP A 8 0.07 -11.11 -3.45
CA ASP A 8 -1.10 -10.29 -3.12
C ASP A 8 -2.40 -10.97 -3.58
N PHE A 9 -2.33 -11.85 -4.59
CA PHE A 9 -3.51 -12.45 -5.23
C PHE A 9 -4.30 -13.32 -4.27
N ASP A 10 -3.67 -14.28 -3.59
CA ASP A 10 -4.38 -15.26 -2.76
C ASP A 10 -5.24 -14.58 -1.68
N PHE A 11 -4.67 -13.58 -1.01
CA PHE A 11 -5.36 -12.83 0.05
C PHE A 11 -6.48 -11.95 -0.53
N GLU A 12 -6.19 -11.18 -1.58
CA GLU A 12 -7.15 -10.25 -2.17
C GLU A 12 -8.28 -10.98 -2.92
N PHE A 13 -8.01 -12.19 -3.44
CA PHE A 13 -9.00 -13.08 -4.05
C PHE A 13 -9.99 -13.62 -3.02
N GLN A 14 -9.51 -14.08 -1.86
CA GLN A 14 -10.38 -14.54 -0.76
C GLN A 14 -11.33 -13.42 -0.29
N ILE A 15 -10.82 -12.19 -0.16
CA ILE A 15 -11.64 -11.02 0.17
C ILE A 15 -12.67 -10.75 -0.93
N GLY A 16 -12.27 -10.83 -2.19
CA GLY A 16 -13.18 -10.66 -3.33
C GLY A 16 -14.35 -11.64 -3.29
N LEU A 17 -14.08 -12.92 -3.01
CA LEU A 17 -15.12 -13.95 -2.87
C LEU A 17 -16.05 -13.67 -1.69
N ALA A 18 -15.49 -13.29 -0.53
CA ALA A 18 -16.29 -12.94 0.64
C ALA A 18 -17.21 -11.74 0.37
N ASN A 19 -16.70 -10.71 -0.31
CA ASN A 19 -17.49 -9.54 -0.67
C ASN A 19 -18.63 -9.89 -1.63
N MET A 20 -18.39 -10.79 -2.59
CA MET A 20 -19.41 -11.23 -3.55
C MET A 20 -20.58 -11.96 -2.86
N ASP A 21 -20.31 -12.70 -1.78
CA ASP A 21 -21.35 -13.34 -0.96
C ASP A 21 -22.09 -12.32 -0.07
N MET A 22 -21.35 -11.42 0.57
CA MET A 22 -21.91 -10.46 1.54
C MET A 22 -22.66 -9.29 0.89
N ALA A 23 -22.25 -8.86 -0.30
CA ALA A 23 -22.81 -7.72 -1.03
C ALA A 23 -22.76 -7.99 -2.54
N PRO A 24 -23.69 -8.81 -3.08
CA PRO A 24 -23.66 -9.26 -4.48
C PRO A 24 -23.77 -8.15 -5.53
N GLU A 25 -24.28 -6.98 -5.15
CA GLU A 25 -24.34 -5.79 -5.99
C GLU A 25 -22.99 -5.06 -6.13
N VAL A 26 -22.00 -5.41 -5.32
CA VAL A 26 -20.68 -4.79 -5.31
C VAL A 26 -19.69 -5.65 -6.08
N GLU A 27 -19.13 -5.08 -7.15
CA GLU A 27 -18.13 -5.77 -7.96
C GLU A 27 -16.70 -5.44 -7.52
N THR A 28 -15.87 -6.47 -7.32
CA THR A 28 -14.45 -6.30 -6.97
C THR A 28 -13.59 -6.38 -8.23
N ILE A 29 -13.04 -5.24 -8.65
CA ILE A 29 -12.13 -5.15 -9.80
C ILE A 29 -10.67 -5.20 -9.32
N PHE A 30 -9.83 -6.01 -9.96
CA PHE A 30 -8.39 -6.06 -9.71
C PHE A 30 -7.60 -5.28 -10.76
N LEU A 31 -6.67 -4.44 -10.31
CA LEU A 31 -5.77 -3.67 -11.17
C LEU A 31 -4.33 -4.08 -10.86
N LEU A 32 -3.54 -4.34 -11.90
CA LEU A 32 -2.12 -4.67 -11.75
C LEU A 32 -1.32 -3.38 -11.53
N ALA A 33 -0.36 -3.43 -10.61
CA ALA A 33 0.59 -2.35 -10.43
C ALA A 33 1.54 -2.26 -11.63
N GLU A 34 1.96 -1.04 -11.96
CA GLU A 34 3.02 -0.83 -12.94
C GLU A 34 4.34 -1.47 -12.46
N PRO A 35 5.14 -2.09 -13.35
CA PRO A 35 6.37 -2.78 -12.97
C PRO A 35 7.34 -1.93 -12.13
N ASN A 36 7.46 -0.64 -12.47
CA ASN A 36 8.35 0.29 -11.78
C ASN A 36 7.90 0.64 -10.36
N ASN A 37 6.68 0.28 -9.97
CA ASN A 37 6.08 0.63 -8.69
C ASN A 37 5.76 -0.61 -7.81
N ILE A 38 6.04 -1.82 -8.29
CA ILE A 38 5.72 -3.08 -7.59
C ILE A 38 6.35 -3.16 -6.19
N PHE A 39 7.56 -2.61 -6.01
CA PHE A 39 8.28 -2.67 -4.74
C PHE A 39 7.78 -1.66 -3.70
N ILE A 40 6.96 -0.68 -4.10
CA ILE A 40 6.50 0.36 -3.19
C ILE A 40 5.43 -0.24 -2.26
N SER A 41 5.68 -0.16 -0.96
CA SER A 41 4.72 -0.51 0.07
C SER A 41 4.77 0.47 1.23
N SER A 42 3.62 0.71 1.87
CA SER A 42 3.56 1.58 3.05
C SER A 42 4.48 1.08 4.16
N SER A 43 4.60 -0.24 4.35
CA SER A 43 5.50 -0.82 5.36
C SER A 43 6.95 -0.51 5.07
N LEU A 44 7.43 -0.77 3.83
CA LEU A 44 8.80 -0.47 3.43
C LEU A 44 9.13 1.02 3.54
N VAL A 45 8.23 1.89 3.06
CA VAL A 45 8.42 3.35 3.13
C VAL A 45 8.50 3.83 4.58
N LYS A 46 7.64 3.32 5.47
CA LYS A 46 7.69 3.66 6.89
C LYS A 46 8.98 3.15 7.56
N GLU A 47 9.44 1.96 7.21
CA GLU A 47 10.67 1.37 7.74
C GLU A 47 11.88 2.23 7.39
N ILE A 48 12.03 2.59 6.10
CA ILE A 48 13.13 3.45 5.63
C ILE A 48 13.09 4.80 6.35
N ALA A 49 11.90 5.42 6.46
CA ALA A 49 11.72 6.68 7.15
C ALA A 49 12.09 6.59 8.65
N PHE A 50 11.69 5.51 9.31
CA PHE A 50 11.99 5.28 10.73
C PHE A 50 13.48 5.16 11.00
N HIS A 51 14.24 4.62 10.04
CA HIS A 51 15.70 4.51 10.10
C HIS A 51 16.43 5.73 9.49
N GLY A 52 15.76 6.87 9.30
CA GLY A 52 16.36 8.11 8.82
C GLY A 52 16.64 8.17 7.32
N GLY A 53 16.16 7.20 6.54
CA GLY A 53 16.28 7.19 5.09
C GLY A 53 15.34 8.18 4.39
N ASN A 54 15.76 8.71 3.24
CA ASN A 54 14.94 9.63 2.45
C ASN A 54 13.88 8.87 1.62
N VAL A 55 12.60 9.18 1.87
CA VAL A 55 11.45 8.58 1.17
C VAL A 55 10.60 9.59 0.39
N GLN A 56 11.08 10.83 0.22
CA GLN A 56 10.33 11.91 -0.41
C GLN A 56 9.86 11.55 -1.83
N HIS A 57 10.66 10.81 -2.59
CA HIS A 57 10.31 10.39 -3.95
C HIS A 57 9.09 9.45 -4.02
N TYR A 58 8.82 8.68 -2.96
CA TYR A 58 7.75 7.68 -2.94
C TYR A 58 6.39 8.24 -2.49
N LEU A 59 6.34 9.52 -2.08
CA LEU A 59 5.19 10.10 -1.40
C LEU A 59 4.84 11.48 -1.97
N PRO A 60 3.55 11.79 -2.13
CA PRO A 60 3.12 13.17 -2.31
C PRO A 60 3.59 14.06 -1.16
N PRO A 61 3.87 15.36 -1.41
CA PRO A 61 4.35 16.30 -0.38
C PRO A 61 3.54 16.32 0.93
N PRO A 62 2.19 16.31 0.95
CA PRO A 62 1.45 16.31 2.21
C PRO A 62 1.68 15.02 3.02
N THR A 63 1.74 13.87 2.35
CA THR A 63 1.97 12.57 3.00
C THR A 63 3.38 12.45 3.55
N TRP A 64 4.38 12.92 2.81
CA TRP A 64 5.76 12.96 3.30
C TRP A 64 5.88 13.81 4.57
N LYS A 65 5.32 15.02 4.59
CA LYS A 65 5.32 15.89 5.77
C LYS A 65 4.66 15.21 6.97
N ALA A 66 3.49 14.60 6.77
CA ALA A 66 2.77 13.89 7.83
C ALA A 66 3.59 12.70 8.38
N LEU A 67 4.26 11.96 7.50
CA LEU A 67 5.12 10.85 7.90
C LEU A 67 6.33 11.33 8.72
N MET A 68 7.04 12.36 8.26
CA MET A 68 8.20 12.90 8.98
C MET A 68 7.82 13.45 10.35
N ASN A 69 6.69 14.15 10.47
CA ASN A 69 6.19 14.60 11.77
C ASN A 69 5.96 13.43 12.72
N LYS A 70 5.38 12.33 12.23
CA LYS A 70 5.11 11.14 13.04
C LYS A 70 6.39 10.40 13.47
N VAL A 71 7.41 10.37 12.63
CA VAL A 71 8.70 9.74 12.93
C VAL A 71 9.49 10.56 13.94
N ASN A 72 9.56 11.89 13.76
CA ASN A 72 10.32 12.79 14.63
C ASN A 72 9.68 12.99 16.02
N THR A 73 8.42 12.64 16.22
CA THR A 73 7.76 12.72 17.54
C THR A 73 8.02 11.47 18.41
N LYS A 74 8.71 10.45 17.89
CA LYS A 74 8.99 9.20 18.60
C LYS A 74 10.37 9.15 19.29
N GLU A 75 11.12 10.24 19.27
CA GLU A 75 12.29 10.48 20.15
C GLU A 75 11.86 11.27 21.39
#